data_AF-A0A7C1RKR2-F1
#
_entry.id   AF-A0A7C1RKR2-F1
#
_cell.length_a   1.000
_cell.length_b   1.000
_cell.length_c   1.000
_cell.angle_alpha   90.00
_cell.angle_beta   90.00
_cell.angle_gamma   90.00
#
_symmetry.space_group_name_H-M   'P 1'
#
loop_
_entity.id
_entity.type
_entity.pdbx_description
1 polymer ?
#
loop_
_entity_poly.entity_id
_entity_poly.type
_entity_poly.pdbx_seq_one_letter_code
_entity_poly.pdbx_strand_id
1 'polypeptide(L)'
;MSKNVSMLHLTPQNKTVAVLPLRDVVVFPNMVIPLFVGREKSIVALDRAMDSGKEILLLAQKDAADDDPVKDDLYTIGTMASILQLLKLPDGTVKVLVEGGDRTRVIEFTETAECFMAVPERIEIEDLGGEEADALMRTVMGSFEQYVKLNNKIPPEVLNSLSGVEEPGRLADTIAAHLSQKLEEKQKILEISSERERLEHILGVMEAEIDLLQVEKRIRGRVKKQMEKSQREYYLNEQMKAIQKELGDMDEAPNELDELAKKISEAGMTKEAKEKAENELKKLKMMSPMSAEATVVRNYIDWLVNVPWKKRSKMRRDLGKAQEVLDADHYGLEKVKERILEYLAVQQRIKQIKGPILCLVGPPGVGKTSLGKSIARATGRKFIRMSLGGVRDEAEIRGHRRTYIGSMPGKIVQNLSKVKTKNPLLMLDEVDKMSMDFRGDPSSALLEVLDPEQNSTFTDHYLEVEYDLSETMFIATANSLNIPSPLLDRMEVIRLSG
;
A
#
# COMPACT_ATOMS: atom_id res chain seq x y z
N MET A 1 -68.12 -35.22 23.44
CA MET A 1 -68.82 -34.17 22.67
C MET A 1 -68.98 -32.95 23.56
N SER A 2 -69.09 -31.77 22.95
CA SER A 2 -69.15 -30.43 23.55
C SER A 2 -67.77 -29.79 23.81
N LYS A 3 -67.28 -29.19 22.72
CA LYS A 3 -66.27 -28.13 22.69
C LYS A 3 -66.74 -26.96 23.57
N ASN A 4 -65.93 -26.57 24.55
CA ASN A 4 -66.03 -25.25 25.16
C ASN A 4 -65.45 -24.25 24.15
N VAL A 5 -66.34 -23.47 23.57
CA VAL A 5 -66.01 -22.31 22.74
C VAL A 5 -65.49 -21.23 23.68
N SER A 6 -64.18 -21.04 23.71
CA SER A 6 -63.53 -19.87 24.29
C SER A 6 -63.97 -18.63 23.52
N MET A 7 -64.57 -17.68 24.24
CA MET A 7 -64.95 -16.37 23.73
C MET A 7 -63.75 -15.71 23.03
N LEU A 8 -63.86 -15.55 21.71
CA LEU A 8 -63.06 -14.63 20.93
C LEU A 8 -63.28 -13.22 21.49
N HIS A 9 -62.27 -12.67 22.15
CA HIS A 9 -62.16 -11.23 22.32
C HIS A 9 -61.98 -10.62 20.92
N LEU A 10 -63.10 -10.15 20.36
CA LEU A 10 -63.11 -9.19 19.27
C LEU A 10 -62.51 -7.87 19.79
N THR A 11 -61.31 -7.55 19.35
CA THR A 11 -60.72 -6.20 19.42
C THR A 11 -60.62 -5.61 17.99
N PRO A 12 -60.65 -4.28 17.87
CA PRO A 12 -61.54 -3.57 16.96
C PRO A 12 -60.93 -3.33 15.57
N GLN A 13 -61.80 -3.23 14.56
CA GLN A 13 -61.67 -2.45 13.31
C GLN A 13 -60.23 -1.95 13.01
N ASN A 14 -59.53 -2.60 12.07
CA ASN A 14 -58.19 -2.23 11.59
C ASN A 14 -58.10 -0.71 11.31
N LYS A 15 -57.69 0.07 12.32
CA LYS A 15 -57.53 1.52 12.21
C LYS A 15 -56.24 1.75 11.42
N THR A 16 -56.38 2.22 10.19
CA THR A 16 -55.22 2.60 9.36
C THR A 16 -54.55 3.82 9.97
N VAL A 17 -53.24 3.76 10.17
CA VAL A 17 -52.42 4.87 10.67
C VAL A 17 -51.53 5.41 9.56
N ALA A 18 -51.20 6.70 9.65
CA ALA A 18 -50.23 7.32 8.75
C ALA A 18 -48.83 6.77 9.04
N VAL A 19 -48.06 6.55 7.98
CA VAL A 19 -46.68 6.06 8.06
C VAL A 19 -45.74 7.20 7.69
N LEU A 20 -44.71 7.40 8.52
CA LEU A 20 -43.61 8.30 8.25
C LEU A 20 -42.33 7.50 7.97
N PRO A 21 -41.89 7.44 6.70
CA PRO A 21 -40.58 6.90 6.34
C PRO A 21 -39.45 7.75 6.93
N LEU A 22 -38.56 7.11 7.68
CA LEU A 22 -37.40 7.73 8.31
C LEU A 22 -36.13 7.40 7.54
N ARG A 23 -35.27 8.41 7.35
CA ARG A 23 -33.94 8.24 6.73
C ARG A 23 -32.90 8.11 7.83
N ASP A 24 -32.00 7.15 7.71
CA ASP A 24 -30.82 6.96 8.59
C ASP A 24 -31.11 6.87 10.10
N VAL A 25 -32.36 6.68 10.51
CA VAL A 25 -32.74 6.60 11.92
C VAL A 25 -33.80 5.53 12.17
N VAL A 26 -33.59 4.78 13.26
CA VAL A 26 -34.55 3.84 13.86
C VAL A 26 -34.95 4.44 15.19
N VAL A 27 -36.26 4.65 15.41
CA VAL A 27 -36.79 5.19 16.67
C VAL A 27 -37.18 4.02 17.55
N PHE A 28 -36.60 3.95 18.75
CA PHE A 28 -36.91 2.93 19.75
C PHE A 28 -38.06 3.36 20.67
N PRO A 29 -38.73 2.42 21.34
CA PRO A 29 -39.66 2.73 22.43
C PRO A 29 -39.05 3.65 23.49
N ASN A 30 -39.85 4.58 24.01
CA ASN A 30 -39.48 5.61 25.00
C ASN A 30 -38.42 6.61 24.53
N MET A 31 -38.00 6.56 23.26
CA MET A 31 -37.04 7.49 22.68
C MET A 31 -37.76 8.77 22.25
N VAL A 32 -37.27 9.91 22.73
CA VAL A 32 -37.75 11.24 22.30
C VAL A 32 -36.72 11.86 21.36
N ILE A 33 -37.10 12.11 20.11
CA ILE A 33 -36.18 12.64 19.09
C ILE A 33 -36.86 13.69 18.18
N PRO A 34 -36.19 14.82 17.89
CA PRO A 34 -36.65 15.74 16.87
C PRO A 34 -36.35 15.20 15.47
N LEU A 35 -37.37 15.16 14.60
CA LEU A 35 -37.27 14.79 13.19
C LEU A 35 -37.53 16.02 12.31
N PHE A 36 -36.82 16.08 11.18
CA PHE A 36 -36.99 17.11 10.16
C PHE A 36 -37.62 16.48 8.92
N VAL A 37 -38.78 16.98 8.52
CA VAL A 37 -39.58 16.42 7.44
C VAL A 37 -39.75 17.46 6.34
N GLY A 38 -39.25 17.15 5.14
CA GLY A 38 -39.30 18.05 3.98
C GLY A 38 -40.09 17.51 2.78
N ARG A 39 -40.37 16.20 2.70
CA ARG A 39 -41.12 15.60 1.59
C ARG A 39 -42.61 15.91 1.72
N GLU A 40 -43.25 16.32 0.63
CA GLU A 40 -44.69 16.64 0.61
C GLU A 40 -45.56 15.48 1.14
N LYS A 41 -45.34 14.25 0.65
CA LYS A 41 -46.05 13.05 1.13
C LYS A 41 -45.92 12.83 2.65
N SER A 42 -44.75 13.12 3.21
CA SER A 42 -44.46 12.97 4.64
C SER A 42 -45.06 14.09 5.49
N ILE A 43 -45.14 15.32 4.96
CA ILE A 43 -45.85 16.44 5.61
C ILE A 43 -47.35 16.16 5.66
N VAL A 44 -47.92 15.62 4.58
CA VAL A 44 -49.33 15.20 4.55
C VAL A 44 -49.60 14.06 5.54
N ALA A 45 -48.68 13.10 5.68
CA ALA A 45 -48.78 12.05 6.70
C ALA A 45 -48.82 12.63 8.12
N LEU A 46 -48.00 13.65 8.42
CA LEU A 46 -47.99 14.34 9.71
C LEU A 46 -49.29 15.12 9.97
N ASP A 47 -49.77 15.88 9.00
CA ASP A 47 -51.01 16.65 9.15
C ASP A 47 -52.20 15.69 9.40
N ARG A 48 -52.28 14.55 8.68
CA ARG A 48 -53.29 13.50 8.94
C ARG A 48 -53.15 12.87 10.33
N ALA A 49 -51.93 12.56 10.77
CA ALA A 49 -51.68 11.99 12.10
C ALA A 49 -52.16 12.93 13.23
N MET A 50 -51.96 14.24 13.06
CA MET A 50 -52.43 15.26 14.00
C MET A 50 -53.96 15.28 14.13
N ASP A 51 -54.68 15.06 13.02
CA ASP A 51 -56.15 15.00 12.99
C ASP A 51 -56.71 13.67 13.54
N SER A 52 -55.94 12.57 13.45
CA SER A 52 -56.40 11.21 13.77
C SER A 52 -56.01 10.68 15.16
N GLY A 53 -55.49 11.55 16.04
CA GLY A 53 -55.13 11.20 17.43
C GLY A 53 -53.68 11.42 17.83
N LYS A 54 -52.87 12.11 17.02
CA LYS A 54 -51.43 12.38 17.24
C LYS A 54 -50.54 11.14 17.26
N GLU A 55 -51.02 10.03 16.71
CA GLU A 55 -50.23 8.79 16.56
C GLU A 55 -49.76 8.64 15.12
N ILE A 56 -48.51 8.18 14.96
CA ILE A 56 -47.89 7.96 13.65
C ILE A 56 -46.97 6.75 13.71
N LEU A 57 -46.99 5.92 12.66
CA LEU A 57 -46.09 4.78 12.55
C LEU A 57 -44.78 5.19 11.91
N LEU A 58 -43.68 4.98 12.62
CA LEU A 58 -42.34 5.30 12.15
C LEU A 58 -41.67 4.04 11.59
N LEU A 59 -41.34 4.06 10.29
CA LEU A 59 -40.62 2.97 9.63
C LEU A 59 -39.30 3.47 9.08
N ALA A 60 -38.22 2.73 9.31
CA ALA A 60 -36.94 3.01 8.68
C ALA A 60 -36.98 2.64 7.18
N GLN A 61 -36.24 3.41 6.37
CA GLN A 61 -35.93 3.07 4.98
C GLN A 61 -34.71 2.14 4.92
N LYS A 62 -34.71 1.19 3.98
CA LYS A 62 -33.56 0.31 3.69
C LYS A 62 -32.43 1.07 3.01
N ASP A 63 -32.77 1.99 2.11
CA ASP A 63 -31.83 2.91 1.47
C ASP A 63 -32.21 4.35 1.81
N ALA A 64 -31.32 5.07 2.50
CA ALA A 64 -31.54 6.46 2.88
C ALA A 64 -31.30 7.46 1.72
N ALA A 65 -30.64 7.02 0.64
CA ALA A 65 -30.36 7.84 -0.53
C ALA A 65 -31.55 7.96 -1.48
N ASP A 66 -32.53 7.05 -1.38
CA ASP A 66 -33.74 7.13 -2.19
C ASP A 66 -34.66 8.25 -1.67
N ASP A 67 -35.05 9.16 -2.57
CA ASP A 67 -35.90 10.31 -2.29
C ASP A 67 -37.40 10.02 -2.37
N ASP A 68 -37.83 8.93 -3.02
CA ASP A 68 -39.24 8.51 -3.12
C ASP A 68 -39.37 6.99 -2.89
N PRO A 69 -39.20 6.52 -1.64
CA PRO A 69 -39.18 5.09 -1.34
C PRO A 69 -40.54 4.45 -1.66
N VAL A 70 -40.54 3.26 -2.26
CA VAL A 70 -41.76 2.45 -2.38
C VAL A 70 -41.93 1.54 -1.16
N LYS A 71 -43.09 0.88 -1.05
CA LYS A 71 -43.42 -0.01 0.08
C LYS A 71 -42.34 -1.06 0.40
N ASP A 72 -41.67 -1.57 -0.63
CA ASP A 72 -40.69 -2.65 -0.50
C ASP A 72 -39.32 -2.14 0.00
N ASP A 73 -39.12 -0.81 -0.01
CA ASP A 73 -37.92 -0.13 0.48
C ASP A 73 -38.02 0.20 1.98
N LEU A 74 -39.17 -0.04 2.61
CA LEU A 74 -39.38 0.16 4.04
C LEU A 74 -39.21 -1.14 4.81
N TYR A 75 -38.79 -1.03 6.06
CA TYR A 75 -38.86 -2.16 6.99
C TYR A 75 -40.29 -2.41 7.44
N THR A 76 -40.63 -3.67 7.68
CA THR A 76 -41.98 -4.12 8.09
C THR A 76 -42.25 -3.95 9.58
N ILE A 77 -41.19 -3.78 10.38
CA ILE A 77 -41.27 -3.55 11.81
C ILE A 77 -40.73 -2.15 12.10
N GLY A 78 -41.48 -1.39 12.90
CA GLY A 78 -41.09 -0.08 13.35
C GLY A 78 -41.71 0.23 14.71
N THR A 79 -41.91 1.52 14.97
CA THR A 79 -42.38 1.99 16.28
C THR A 79 -43.57 2.90 16.11
N MET A 80 -44.65 2.61 16.84
CA MET A 80 -45.77 3.53 16.98
C MET A 80 -45.29 4.71 17.81
N ALA A 81 -45.44 5.93 17.33
CA ALA A 81 -44.97 7.12 18.03
C ALA A 81 -46.08 8.15 18.24
N SER A 82 -45.97 8.89 19.33
CA SER A 82 -46.83 10.03 19.62
C SER A 82 -46.16 11.33 19.21
N ILE A 83 -46.89 12.20 18.53
CA ILE A 83 -46.42 13.55 18.16
C ILE A 83 -46.58 14.47 19.36
N LEU A 84 -45.45 14.86 19.96
CA LEU A 84 -45.41 15.77 21.10
C LEU A 84 -45.54 17.23 20.66
N GLN A 85 -44.80 17.61 19.60
CA GLN A 85 -44.75 18.98 19.12
C GLN A 85 -44.52 19.02 17.60
N LEU A 86 -45.18 19.95 16.92
CA LEU A 86 -45.00 20.21 15.49
C LEU A 86 -44.74 21.70 15.27
N LEU A 87 -43.67 22.02 14.53
CA LEU A 87 -43.28 23.39 14.18
C LEU A 87 -42.98 23.47 12.69
N LYS A 88 -43.76 24.26 11.95
CA LYS A 88 -43.49 24.56 10.53
C LYS A 88 -42.44 25.66 10.44
N LEU A 89 -41.34 25.40 9.73
CA LEU A 89 -40.21 26.33 9.57
C LEU A 89 -40.42 27.22 8.34
N PRO A 90 -39.79 28.42 8.29
CA PRO A 90 -39.96 29.37 7.18
C PRO A 90 -39.46 28.86 5.82
N ASP A 91 -38.62 27.83 5.81
CA ASP A 91 -38.06 27.18 4.62
C ASP A 91 -39.01 26.13 4.00
N GLY A 92 -40.19 25.91 4.59
CA GLY A 92 -41.17 24.94 4.14
C GLY A 92 -41.00 23.54 4.77
N THR A 93 -39.96 23.30 5.57
CA THR A 93 -39.78 22.04 6.29
C THR A 93 -40.57 22.03 7.61
N VAL A 94 -40.92 20.84 8.10
CA VAL A 94 -41.61 20.66 9.38
C VAL A 94 -40.67 19.97 10.36
N LYS A 95 -40.42 20.63 11.50
CA LYS A 95 -39.74 20.03 12.64
C LYS A 95 -40.77 19.42 13.57
N VAL A 96 -40.69 18.11 13.80
CA VAL A 96 -41.60 17.37 14.68
C VAL A 96 -40.82 16.71 15.81
N LEU A 97 -41.31 16.81 17.04
CA LEU A 97 -40.80 16.06 18.19
C LEU A 97 -41.70 14.86 18.41
N VAL A 98 -41.13 13.66 18.33
CA VAL A 98 -41.87 12.41 18.50
C VAL A 98 -41.34 11.64 19.70
N GLU A 99 -42.23 10.90 20.36
CA GLU A 99 -41.91 9.93 21.40
C GLU A 99 -42.29 8.53 20.91
N GLY A 100 -41.32 7.62 20.86
CA GLY A 100 -41.57 6.22 20.54
C GLY A 100 -42.41 5.55 21.64
N GLY A 101 -43.48 4.87 21.24
CA GLY A 101 -44.31 4.01 22.09
C GLY A 101 -43.98 2.55 21.81
N ASP A 102 -44.96 1.78 21.32
CA ASP A 102 -44.83 0.33 21.17
C ASP A 102 -44.20 -0.11 19.84
N ARG A 103 -43.46 -1.23 19.88
CA ARG A 103 -43.03 -1.97 18.69
C ARG A 103 -44.23 -2.45 17.90
N THR A 104 -44.19 -2.18 16.61
CA THR A 104 -45.34 -2.41 15.73
C THR A 104 -44.90 -3.06 14.42
N ARG A 105 -45.59 -4.13 14.05
CA ARG A 105 -45.48 -4.79 12.74
C ARG A 105 -46.54 -4.23 11.80
N VAL A 106 -46.19 -4.06 10.53
CA VAL A 106 -47.13 -3.73 9.46
C VAL A 106 -47.79 -5.03 8.96
N ILE A 107 -49.12 -5.14 9.09
CA ILE A 107 -49.89 -6.25 8.50
C ILE A 107 -50.22 -5.96 7.04
N GLU A 108 -50.71 -4.74 6.78
CA GLU A 108 -51.15 -4.30 5.46
C GLU A 108 -50.63 -2.90 5.20
N PHE A 109 -50.11 -2.69 3.99
CA PHE A 109 -49.53 -1.42 3.57
C PHE A 109 -50.29 -0.88 2.36
N THR A 110 -50.81 0.33 2.50
CA THR A 110 -51.61 1.02 1.50
C THR A 110 -50.92 2.31 1.10
N GLU A 111 -50.35 2.32 -0.10
CA GLU A 111 -49.84 3.55 -0.70
C GLU A 111 -51.00 4.30 -1.36
N THR A 112 -51.29 5.49 -0.86
CA THR A 112 -52.22 6.42 -1.51
C THR A 112 -51.44 7.49 -2.27
N ALA A 113 -52.10 8.21 -3.19
CA ALA A 113 -51.46 9.31 -3.92
C ALA A 113 -50.91 10.43 -3.00
N GLU A 114 -51.40 10.51 -1.76
CA GLU A 114 -51.10 11.59 -0.82
C GLU A 114 -50.09 11.18 0.26
N CYS A 115 -50.19 9.97 0.82
CA CYS A 115 -49.23 9.46 1.81
C CYS A 115 -49.32 7.93 1.99
N PHE A 116 -48.38 7.39 2.76
CA PHE A 116 -48.38 5.99 3.16
C PHE A 116 -49.29 5.76 4.36
N MET A 117 -50.11 4.71 4.29
CA MET A 117 -50.98 4.25 5.36
C MET A 117 -50.70 2.77 5.64
N ALA A 118 -50.78 2.36 6.91
CA ALA A 118 -50.60 0.96 7.28
C ALA A 118 -51.59 0.51 8.35
N VAL A 119 -51.86 -0.79 8.40
CA VAL A 119 -52.55 -1.45 9.50
C VAL A 119 -51.49 -1.93 10.51
N PRO A 120 -51.42 -1.32 11.71
CA PRO A 120 -50.42 -1.66 12.70
C PRO A 120 -50.86 -2.86 13.57
N GLU A 121 -49.91 -3.74 13.89
CA GLU A 121 -50.05 -4.81 14.88
C GLU A 121 -49.00 -4.64 15.96
N ARG A 122 -49.42 -4.53 17.22
CA ARG A 122 -48.50 -4.49 18.35
C ARG A 122 -47.80 -5.85 18.49
N ILE A 123 -46.48 -5.83 18.58
CA ILE A 123 -45.69 -7.05 18.81
C ILE A 123 -45.75 -7.41 20.29
N GLU A 124 -46.17 -8.63 20.61
CA GLU A 124 -46.09 -9.18 21.96
C GLU A 124 -44.62 -9.45 22.33
N ILE A 125 -44.24 -9.03 23.52
CA ILE A 125 -42.87 -9.16 24.05
C ILE A 125 -42.82 -10.37 24.97
N GLU A 126 -41.76 -11.17 24.84
CA GLU A 126 -41.49 -12.24 25.79
C GLU A 126 -40.69 -11.67 26.96
N ASP A 127 -41.38 -11.49 28.09
CA ASP A 127 -40.81 -10.89 29.30
C ASP A 127 -39.72 -11.77 29.93
N LEU A 128 -38.62 -11.13 30.35
CA LEU A 128 -37.56 -11.74 31.13
C LEU A 128 -37.74 -11.36 32.60
N GLY A 129 -38.22 -12.30 33.41
CA GLY A 129 -38.44 -12.09 34.84
C GLY A 129 -37.44 -12.82 35.75
N GLY A 130 -37.35 -12.36 37.00
CA GLY A 130 -36.62 -13.03 38.07
C GLY A 130 -35.12 -12.72 38.12
N GLU A 131 -34.38 -13.48 38.92
CA GLU A 131 -32.93 -13.26 39.18
C GLU A 131 -32.08 -13.23 37.91
N GLU A 132 -32.54 -13.89 36.85
CA GLU A 132 -31.85 -13.95 35.57
C GLU A 132 -31.84 -12.58 34.85
N ALA A 133 -32.97 -11.86 34.93
CA ALA A 133 -33.11 -10.51 34.40
C ALA A 133 -32.12 -9.55 35.09
N ASP A 134 -32.09 -9.58 36.42
CA ASP A 134 -31.19 -8.75 37.24
C ASP A 134 -29.71 -9.02 36.95
N ALA A 135 -29.33 -10.28 36.70
CA ALA A 135 -27.97 -10.64 36.35
C ALA A 135 -27.57 -10.13 34.96
N LEU A 136 -28.45 -10.25 33.97
CA LEU A 136 -28.18 -9.82 32.61
C LEU A 136 -28.16 -8.29 32.51
N MET A 137 -29.12 -7.60 33.13
CA MET A 137 -29.17 -6.14 33.20
C MET A 137 -27.91 -5.56 33.84
N ARG A 138 -27.40 -6.14 34.94
CA ARG A 138 -26.13 -5.71 35.56
C ARG A 138 -24.94 -5.87 34.63
N THR A 139 -24.87 -6.98 33.90
CA THR A 139 -23.79 -7.24 32.92
C THR A 139 -23.83 -6.22 31.78
N VAL A 140 -25.02 -6.00 31.20
CA VAL A 140 -25.25 -5.01 30.14
C VAL A 140 -24.91 -3.60 30.60
N MET A 141 -25.34 -3.21 31.81
CA MET A 141 -24.99 -1.91 32.39
C MET A 141 -23.49 -1.72 32.60
N GLY A 142 -22.78 -2.75 33.07
CA GLY A 142 -21.32 -2.69 33.23
C GLY A 142 -20.59 -2.52 31.89
N SER A 143 -21.04 -3.23 30.86
CA SER A 143 -20.52 -3.09 29.49
C SER A 143 -20.83 -1.69 28.92
N PHE A 144 -22.04 -1.18 29.11
CA PHE A 144 -22.42 0.16 28.66
C PHE A 144 -21.61 1.26 29.37
N GLU A 145 -21.32 1.13 30.67
CA GLU A 145 -20.45 2.06 31.39
C GLU A 145 -19.03 2.12 30.78
N GLN A 146 -18.48 0.95 30.42
CA GLN A 146 -17.18 0.87 29.74
C GLN A 146 -17.25 1.49 28.34
N TYR A 147 -18.34 1.27 27.61
CA TYR A 147 -18.58 1.86 26.30
C TYR A 147 -18.60 3.40 26.38
N VAL A 148 -19.36 3.99 27.30
CA VAL A 148 -19.45 5.45 27.50
C VAL A 148 -18.08 6.04 27.88
N LYS A 149 -17.28 5.37 28.70
CA LYS A 149 -15.91 5.82 29.05
C LYS A 149 -14.95 5.86 27.86
N LEU A 150 -15.18 5.03 26.84
CA LEU A 150 -14.34 4.98 25.64
C LEU A 150 -14.89 5.87 24.52
N ASN A 151 -16.20 6.07 24.46
CA ASN A 151 -16.88 6.88 23.46
C ASN A 151 -17.28 8.26 24.01
N ASN A 152 -16.43 9.25 23.80
CA ASN A 152 -16.64 10.63 24.25
C ASN A 152 -17.86 11.35 23.63
N LYS A 153 -18.59 10.73 22.69
CA LYS A 153 -19.80 11.32 22.09
C LYS A 153 -21.04 11.20 22.98
N ILE A 154 -21.04 10.29 23.95
CA ILE A 154 -22.17 10.06 24.84
C ILE A 154 -21.94 10.82 26.15
N PRO A 155 -22.85 11.74 26.55
CA PRO A 155 -22.75 12.40 27.83
C PRO A 155 -22.82 11.40 28.99
N PRO A 156 -21.95 11.51 30.02
CA PRO A 156 -22.00 10.61 31.18
C PRO A 156 -23.33 10.66 31.95
N GLU A 157 -24.09 11.73 31.80
CA GLU A 157 -25.43 11.93 32.39
C GLU A 157 -26.42 10.83 31.99
N VAL A 158 -26.24 10.20 30.81
CA VAL A 158 -27.07 9.09 30.32
C VAL A 158 -26.95 7.85 31.23
N LEU A 159 -25.81 7.65 31.90
CA LEU A 159 -25.66 6.53 32.84
C LEU A 159 -26.56 6.70 34.07
N ASN A 160 -26.80 7.94 34.49
CA ASN A 160 -27.65 8.22 35.65
C ASN A 160 -29.12 7.93 35.34
N SER A 161 -29.61 8.26 34.14
CA SER A 161 -30.98 7.98 33.74
C SER A 161 -31.27 6.48 33.59
N LEU A 162 -30.25 5.68 33.25
CA LEU A 162 -30.37 4.23 33.11
C LEU A 162 -30.28 3.46 34.42
N SER A 163 -29.58 4.00 35.43
CA SER A 163 -29.38 3.34 36.73
C SER A 163 -30.65 3.06 37.53
N GLY A 164 -31.76 3.75 37.21
CA GLY A 164 -33.07 3.58 37.86
C GLY A 164 -34.09 2.78 37.03
N VAL A 165 -33.67 2.17 35.92
CA VAL A 165 -34.57 1.38 35.06
C VAL A 165 -34.60 -0.07 35.55
N GLU A 166 -35.77 -0.53 35.97
CA GLU A 166 -35.99 -1.91 36.48
C GLU A 166 -36.51 -2.86 35.38
N GLU A 167 -36.93 -2.33 34.23
CA GLU A 167 -37.49 -3.11 33.12
C GLU A 167 -36.41 -3.50 32.10
N PRO A 168 -36.19 -4.80 31.82
CA PRO A 168 -35.16 -5.28 30.88
C PRO A 168 -35.33 -4.72 29.45
N GLY A 169 -36.55 -4.75 28.91
CA GLY A 169 -36.85 -4.24 27.58
C GLY A 169 -36.61 -2.74 27.46
N ARG A 170 -37.02 -1.96 28.47
CA ARG A 170 -36.79 -0.50 28.50
C ARG A 170 -35.32 -0.15 28.58
N LEU A 171 -34.54 -0.90 29.36
CA LEU A 171 -33.09 -0.76 29.44
C LEU A 171 -32.43 -1.01 28.08
N ALA A 172 -32.78 -2.13 27.44
CA ALA A 172 -32.28 -2.49 26.11
C ALA A 172 -32.54 -1.39 25.07
N ASP A 173 -33.77 -0.87 25.03
CA ASP A 173 -34.20 0.11 24.04
C ASP A 173 -33.50 1.46 24.22
N THR A 174 -33.34 1.87 25.49
CA THR A 174 -32.66 3.12 25.82
C THR A 174 -31.16 3.03 25.52
N ILE A 175 -30.52 1.89 25.77
CA ILE A 175 -29.11 1.66 25.38
C ILE A 175 -28.97 1.67 23.85
N ALA A 176 -29.83 0.95 23.14
CA ALA A 176 -29.80 0.84 21.68
C ALA A 176 -29.91 2.21 20.98
N ALA A 177 -30.70 3.13 21.55
CA ALA A 177 -30.81 4.51 21.07
C ALA A 177 -29.46 5.26 21.10
N HIS A 178 -28.60 4.99 22.08
CA HIS A 178 -27.30 5.64 22.26
C HIS A 178 -26.13 4.92 21.57
N LEU A 179 -26.33 3.69 21.09
CA LEU A 179 -25.29 2.96 20.36
C LEU A 179 -25.02 3.60 18.99
N SER A 180 -23.74 3.78 18.66
CA SER A 180 -23.28 4.31 17.37
C SER A 180 -23.16 3.20 16.32
N GLN A 181 -24.27 2.52 16.01
CA GLN A 181 -24.32 1.42 15.05
C GLN A 181 -25.00 1.81 13.73
N LYS A 182 -24.76 1.02 12.69
CA LYS A 182 -25.44 1.17 11.38
C LYS A 182 -26.94 0.89 11.51
N LEU A 183 -27.72 1.44 10.58
CA LEU A 183 -29.18 1.35 10.59
C LEU A 183 -29.66 -0.10 10.60
N GLU A 184 -29.03 -1.00 9.84
CA GLU A 184 -29.41 -2.40 9.76
C GLU A 184 -29.27 -3.11 11.11
N GLU A 185 -28.24 -2.77 11.89
CA GLU A 185 -28.04 -3.37 13.21
C GLU A 185 -29.04 -2.82 14.23
N LYS A 186 -29.32 -1.51 14.18
CA LYS A 186 -30.38 -0.91 15.01
C LYS A 186 -31.75 -1.49 14.70
N GLN A 187 -32.02 -1.74 13.42
CA GLN A 187 -33.25 -2.36 12.97
C GLN A 187 -33.38 -3.79 13.50
N LYS A 188 -32.33 -4.61 13.43
CA LYS A 188 -32.33 -5.96 14.04
C LYS A 188 -32.67 -5.90 15.54
N ILE A 189 -32.07 -4.97 16.29
CA ILE A 189 -32.37 -4.82 17.73
C ILE A 189 -33.85 -4.48 17.95
N LEU A 190 -34.46 -3.65 17.08
CA LEU A 190 -35.88 -3.33 17.17
C LEU A 190 -36.76 -4.57 16.88
N GLU A 191 -36.35 -5.43 15.96
CA GLU A 191 -37.09 -6.62 15.52
C GLU A 191 -37.08 -7.78 16.52
N ILE A 192 -36.12 -7.83 17.44
CA ILE A 192 -36.06 -8.87 18.48
C ILE A 192 -37.18 -8.66 19.51
N SER A 193 -38.14 -9.59 19.57
CA SER A 193 -39.28 -9.55 20.50
C SER A 193 -38.94 -10.02 21.92
N SER A 194 -37.97 -10.93 22.09
CA SER A 194 -37.56 -11.45 23.39
C SER A 194 -36.64 -10.49 24.14
N GLU A 195 -36.96 -10.13 25.37
CA GLU A 195 -36.12 -9.24 26.18
C GLU A 195 -34.72 -9.82 26.43
N ARG A 196 -34.65 -11.14 26.64
CA ARG A 196 -33.39 -11.87 26.85
C ARG A 196 -32.49 -11.80 25.63
N GLU A 197 -32.99 -12.22 24.49
CA GLU A 197 -32.22 -12.22 23.24
C GLU A 197 -31.79 -10.80 22.87
N ARG A 198 -32.62 -9.80 23.16
CA ARG A 198 -32.29 -8.40 22.89
C ARG A 198 -31.14 -7.91 23.76
N LEU A 199 -31.17 -8.18 25.06
CA LEU A 199 -30.09 -7.82 25.97
C LEU A 199 -28.78 -8.55 25.62
N GLU A 200 -28.84 -9.84 25.31
CA GLU A 200 -27.66 -10.62 24.87
C GLU A 200 -27.09 -10.07 23.55
N HIS A 201 -27.95 -9.74 22.58
CA HIS A 201 -27.52 -9.18 21.30
C HIS A 201 -26.86 -7.80 21.48
N ILE A 202 -27.47 -6.91 22.26
CA ILE A 202 -26.91 -5.59 22.59
C ILE A 202 -25.57 -5.73 23.30
N LEU A 203 -25.44 -6.69 24.23
CA LEU A 203 -24.19 -6.96 24.93
C LEU A 203 -23.08 -7.32 23.94
N GLY A 204 -23.33 -8.25 23.03
CA GLY A 204 -22.35 -8.67 22.02
C GLY A 204 -21.95 -7.53 21.07
N VAL A 205 -22.92 -6.71 20.65
CA VAL A 205 -22.66 -5.51 19.83
C VAL A 205 -21.78 -4.50 20.60
N MET A 206 -22.05 -4.26 21.87
CA MET A 206 -21.25 -3.36 22.71
C MET A 206 -19.82 -3.87 22.90
N GLU A 207 -19.63 -5.17 23.17
CA GLU A 207 -18.30 -5.76 23.36
C GLU A 207 -17.43 -5.62 22.11
N ALA A 208 -17.98 -5.92 20.94
CA ALA A 208 -17.27 -5.75 19.67
C ALA A 208 -16.85 -4.29 19.42
N GLU A 209 -17.72 -3.34 19.74
CA GLU A 209 -17.44 -1.91 19.57
C GLU A 209 -16.40 -1.40 20.58
N ILE A 210 -16.48 -1.86 21.84
CA ILE A 210 -15.49 -1.56 22.88
C ILE A 210 -14.10 -2.01 22.43
N ASP A 211 -13.96 -3.21 21.89
CA ASP A 211 -12.69 -3.75 21.40
C ASP A 211 -12.11 -2.89 20.28
N LEU A 212 -12.95 -2.47 19.32
CA LEU A 212 -12.56 -1.58 18.24
C LEU A 212 -12.06 -0.24 18.78
N LEU A 213 -12.81 0.39 19.68
CA LEU A 213 -12.44 1.67 20.30
C LEU A 213 -11.12 1.57 21.10
N GLN A 214 -10.88 0.45 21.77
CA GLN A 214 -9.62 0.22 22.48
C GLN A 214 -8.43 0.10 21.52
N VAL A 215 -8.60 -0.60 20.39
CA VAL A 215 -7.56 -0.68 19.35
C VAL A 215 -7.27 0.69 18.77
N GLU A 216 -8.29 1.48 18.45
CA GLU A 216 -8.13 2.85 17.94
C GLU A 216 -7.38 3.72 18.95
N LYS A 217 -7.77 3.68 20.23
CA LYS A 217 -7.09 4.40 21.32
C LYS A 217 -5.62 3.99 21.45
N ARG A 218 -5.30 2.71 21.29
CA ARG A 218 -3.92 2.19 21.32
C ARG A 218 -3.09 2.71 20.14
N ILE A 219 -3.65 2.70 18.93
CA ILE A 219 -3.01 3.23 17.73
C ILE A 219 -2.76 4.73 17.89
N ARG A 220 -3.78 5.49 18.28
CA ARG A 220 -3.68 6.94 18.53
C ARG A 220 -2.61 7.26 19.58
N GLY A 221 -2.53 6.46 20.64
CA GLY A 221 -1.49 6.57 21.66
C GLY A 221 -0.07 6.32 21.12
N ARG A 222 0.12 5.33 20.25
CA ARG A 222 1.43 5.08 19.60
C ARG A 222 1.83 6.22 18.67
N VAL A 223 0.91 6.69 17.83
CA VAL A 223 1.13 7.82 16.92
C VAL A 223 1.48 9.08 17.72
N LYS A 224 0.73 9.39 18.78
CA LYS A 224 1.01 10.55 19.65
C LYS A 224 2.40 10.46 20.27
N LYS A 225 2.79 9.31 20.84
CA LYS A 225 4.14 9.11 21.41
C LYS A 225 5.25 9.27 20.37
N GLN A 226 5.03 8.77 19.14
CA GLN A 226 5.99 8.92 18.06
C GLN A 226 6.12 10.40 17.63
N MET A 227 5.00 11.11 17.51
CA MET A 227 5.00 12.55 17.21
C MET A 227 5.66 13.39 18.30
N GLU A 228 5.36 13.11 19.59
CA GLU A 228 6.01 13.77 20.73
C GLU A 228 7.51 13.50 20.75
N LYS A 229 7.95 12.27 20.44
CA LYS A 229 9.37 11.93 20.29
C LYS A 229 10.02 12.72 19.15
N SER A 230 9.39 12.76 17.98
CA SER A 230 9.90 13.51 16.83
C SER A 230 9.92 15.03 17.06
N GLN A 231 8.91 15.58 17.73
CA GLN A 231 8.89 17.00 18.12
C GLN A 231 9.95 17.32 19.17
N ARG A 232 10.13 16.44 20.17
CA ARG A 232 11.20 16.58 21.16
C ARG A 232 12.58 16.50 20.50
N GLU A 233 12.79 15.56 19.59
CA GLU A 233 14.04 15.45 18.82
C GLU A 233 14.26 16.68 17.93
N TYR A 234 13.21 17.18 17.25
CA TYR A 234 13.27 18.41 16.48
C TYR A 234 13.65 19.62 17.35
N TYR A 235 12.99 19.77 18.50
CA TYR A 235 13.26 20.86 19.44
C TYR A 235 14.67 20.77 20.03
N LEU A 236 15.11 19.57 20.43
CA LEU A 236 16.48 19.34 20.91
C LEU A 236 17.52 19.62 19.83
N ASN A 237 17.25 19.26 18.57
CA ASN A 237 18.15 19.56 17.46
C ASN A 237 18.21 21.06 17.15
N GLU A 238 17.08 21.78 17.20
CA GLU A 238 17.07 23.23 17.07
C GLU A 238 17.77 23.91 18.24
N GLN A 239 17.61 23.41 19.47
CA GLN A 239 18.40 23.87 20.62
C GLN A 239 19.88 23.58 20.45
N MET A 240 20.26 22.39 19.96
CA MET A 240 21.65 22.04 19.67
C MET A 240 22.24 22.94 18.59
N LYS A 241 21.49 23.27 17.53
CA LYS A 241 21.93 24.24 16.51
C LYS A 241 22.09 25.64 17.09
N ALA A 242 21.16 26.09 17.94
CA ALA A 242 21.26 27.38 18.61
C ALA A 242 22.48 27.41 19.55
N ILE A 243 22.72 26.34 20.30
CA ILE A 243 23.89 26.16 21.17
C ILE A 243 25.19 26.12 20.35
N GLN A 244 25.23 25.38 19.23
CA GLN A 244 26.38 25.34 18.30
C GLN A 244 26.66 26.71 17.67
N LYS A 245 25.62 27.50 17.42
CA LYS A 245 25.73 28.86 16.89
C LYS A 245 26.23 29.86 17.94
N GLU A 246 25.83 29.68 19.20
CA GLU A 246 26.29 30.48 20.36
C GLU A 246 27.71 30.10 20.81
N LEU A 247 28.13 28.84 20.64
CA LEU A 247 29.45 28.36 21.06
C LEU A 247 30.60 28.81 20.16
N GLY A 248 30.33 29.37 18.98
CA GLY A 248 31.35 29.79 18.03
C GLY A 248 32.08 28.61 17.39
N ASP A 249 32.36 28.72 16.09
CA ASP A 249 32.97 27.68 15.23
C ASP A 249 33.93 26.72 15.96
N MET A 250 33.52 25.45 16.03
CA MET A 250 34.46 24.33 16.07
C MET A 250 34.19 23.44 14.86
N ASP A 251 34.80 23.83 13.74
CA ASP A 251 35.26 22.94 12.69
C ASP A 251 36.20 21.89 13.33
N GLU A 252 35.70 20.71 13.68
CA GLU A 252 36.54 19.52 13.91
C GLU A 252 35.76 18.18 13.89
N ALA A 253 34.80 18.06 12.97
CA ALA A 253 34.42 16.78 12.40
C ALA A 253 34.53 16.92 10.88
N PRO A 254 35.29 16.06 10.16
CA PRO A 254 35.31 16.13 8.70
C PRO A 254 33.88 15.95 8.22
N ASN A 255 33.34 17.03 7.64
CA ASN A 255 32.00 17.05 7.10
C ASN A 255 31.95 15.97 6.01
N GLU A 256 31.03 15.00 6.11
CA GLU A 256 30.90 13.91 5.12
C GLU A 256 30.83 14.45 3.67
N LEU A 257 30.28 15.65 3.54
CA LEU A 257 30.16 16.41 2.30
C LEU A 257 31.52 16.86 1.72
N ASP A 258 32.50 17.15 2.56
CA ASP A 258 33.85 17.53 2.13
C ASP A 258 34.68 16.30 1.71
N GLU A 259 34.47 15.16 2.36
CA GLU A 259 35.03 13.89 1.88
C GLU A 259 34.48 13.52 0.50
N LEU A 260 33.17 13.73 0.28
CA LEU A 260 32.56 13.51 -1.04
C LEU A 260 33.11 14.48 -2.09
N ALA A 261 33.28 15.75 -1.74
CA ALA A 261 33.89 16.72 -2.64
C ALA A 261 35.31 16.28 -3.07
N LYS A 262 36.13 15.81 -2.12
CA LYS A 262 37.46 15.27 -2.40
C LYS A 262 37.38 14.05 -3.31
N LYS A 263 36.53 13.08 -3.00
CA LYS A 263 36.33 11.86 -3.81
C LYS A 263 35.89 12.18 -5.25
N ILE A 264 34.98 13.14 -5.47
CA ILE A 264 34.57 13.57 -6.82
C ILE A 264 35.76 14.15 -7.59
N SER A 265 36.61 14.96 -6.92
CA SER A 265 37.78 15.56 -7.54
C SER A 265 38.86 14.53 -7.92
N GLU A 266 39.02 13.47 -7.12
CA GLU A 266 40.03 12.43 -7.30
C GLU A 266 39.60 11.29 -8.25
N ALA A 267 38.29 11.08 -8.43
CA ALA A 267 37.75 9.98 -9.25
C ALA A 267 38.21 10.01 -10.72
N GLY A 268 38.58 11.20 -11.23
CA GLY A 268 39.06 11.38 -12.60
C GLY A 268 37.94 11.28 -13.64
N MET A 269 36.74 11.76 -13.29
CA MET A 269 35.54 11.81 -14.15
C MET A 269 35.76 12.60 -15.44
N THR A 270 34.92 12.35 -16.45
CA THR A 270 34.81 13.23 -17.62
C THR A 270 34.29 14.61 -17.21
N LYS A 271 34.45 15.62 -18.07
CA LYS A 271 33.97 16.99 -17.78
C LYS A 271 32.47 17.00 -17.46
N GLU A 272 31.68 16.31 -18.27
CA GLU A 272 30.23 16.19 -18.09
C GLU A 272 29.86 15.47 -16.78
N ALA A 273 30.46 14.30 -16.51
CA ALA A 273 30.19 13.56 -15.28
C ALA A 273 30.60 14.33 -14.03
N LYS A 274 31.72 15.06 -14.08
CA LYS A 274 32.19 15.89 -12.97
C LYS A 274 31.23 17.06 -12.70
N GLU A 275 30.81 17.78 -13.72
CA GLU A 275 29.87 18.89 -13.59
C GLU A 275 28.53 18.41 -13.00
N LYS A 276 28.05 17.24 -13.46
CA LYS A 276 26.83 16.63 -12.91
C LYS A 276 27.00 16.22 -11.44
N ALA A 277 28.12 15.59 -11.09
CA ALA A 277 28.42 15.21 -9.70
C ALA A 277 28.50 16.43 -8.77
N GLU A 278 29.14 17.52 -9.21
CA GLU A 278 29.25 18.77 -8.45
C GLU A 278 27.90 19.46 -8.27
N ASN A 279 27.05 19.47 -9.30
CA ASN A 279 25.70 20.03 -9.20
C ASN A 279 24.81 19.23 -8.24
N GLU A 280 24.90 17.91 -8.26
CA GLU A 280 24.17 17.04 -7.32
C GLU A 280 24.72 17.17 -5.88
N LEU A 281 26.03 17.37 -5.72
CA LEU A 281 26.62 17.67 -4.40
C LEU A 281 26.11 19.01 -3.86
N LYS A 282 26.01 20.06 -4.70
CA LYS A 282 25.44 21.36 -4.28
C LYS A 282 23.99 21.21 -3.81
N LYS A 283 23.18 20.43 -4.51
CA LYS A 283 21.80 20.11 -4.09
C LYS A 283 21.80 19.38 -2.74
N LEU A 284 22.66 18.36 -2.59
CA LEU A 284 22.77 17.60 -1.34
C LEU A 284 23.15 18.50 -0.15
N LYS A 285 24.02 19.50 -0.34
CA LYS A 285 24.39 20.48 0.70
C LYS A 285 23.21 21.33 1.21
N MET A 286 22.19 21.54 0.38
CA MET A 286 20.99 22.33 0.73
C MET A 286 19.86 21.46 1.31
N MET A 287 19.96 20.14 1.19
CA MET A 287 18.93 19.20 1.66
C MET A 287 19.16 18.81 3.13
N SER A 288 18.08 18.48 3.83
CA SER A 288 18.18 17.85 5.14
C SER A 288 18.75 16.43 5.01
N PRO A 289 19.79 16.03 5.78
CA PRO A 289 20.38 14.69 5.72
C PRO A 289 19.40 13.53 5.97
N MET A 290 18.26 13.81 6.61
CA MET A 290 17.23 12.81 6.94
C MET A 290 16.17 12.65 5.84
N SER A 291 16.23 13.39 4.73
CA SER A 291 15.23 13.27 3.66
C SER A 291 15.49 12.05 2.78
N ALA A 292 14.41 11.44 2.28
CA ALA A 292 14.48 10.35 1.32
C ALA A 292 15.20 10.78 0.02
N GLU A 293 15.00 12.03 -0.40
CA GLU A 293 15.66 12.61 -1.57
C GLU A 293 17.18 12.76 -1.35
N ALA A 294 17.61 13.19 -0.16
CA ALA A 294 19.03 13.27 0.18
C ALA A 294 19.70 11.89 0.09
N THR A 295 19.01 10.84 0.53
CA THR A 295 19.50 9.46 0.41
C THR A 295 19.67 9.03 -1.05
N VAL A 296 18.72 9.37 -1.92
CA VAL A 296 18.80 9.05 -3.36
C VAL A 296 19.97 9.79 -4.03
N VAL A 297 20.12 11.09 -3.76
CA VAL A 297 21.22 11.90 -4.30
C VAL A 297 22.57 11.43 -3.77
N ARG A 298 22.65 11.11 -2.48
CA ARG A 298 23.85 10.58 -1.83
C ARG A 298 24.32 9.27 -2.47
N ASN A 299 23.40 8.33 -2.67
CA ASN A 299 23.67 7.05 -3.33
C ASN A 299 24.10 7.24 -4.78
N TYR A 300 23.48 8.19 -5.49
CA TYR A 300 23.85 8.54 -6.86
C TYR A 300 25.30 9.06 -6.94
N ILE A 301 25.70 9.97 -6.05
CA ILE A 301 27.08 10.47 -5.98
C ILE A 301 28.05 9.32 -5.67
N ASP A 302 27.70 8.42 -4.76
CA ASP A 302 28.52 7.24 -4.46
C ASP A 302 28.73 6.34 -5.68
N TRP A 303 27.69 6.12 -6.49
CA TRP A 303 27.84 5.36 -7.73
C TRP A 303 28.79 6.04 -8.71
N LEU A 304 28.62 7.35 -8.95
CA LEU A 304 29.53 8.09 -9.82
C LEU A 304 30.98 8.01 -9.33
N VAL A 305 31.22 8.17 -8.02
CA VAL A 305 32.56 8.12 -7.44
C VAL A 305 33.20 6.73 -7.54
N ASN A 306 32.42 5.67 -7.33
CA ASN A 306 32.94 4.30 -7.27
C ASN A 306 33.22 3.68 -8.65
N VAL A 307 32.55 4.17 -9.70
CA VAL A 307 32.78 3.71 -11.06
C VAL A 307 34.16 4.19 -11.57
N PRO A 308 34.95 3.33 -12.22
CA PRO A 308 36.34 3.63 -12.56
C PRO A 308 36.52 4.45 -13.85
N TRP A 309 36.58 5.78 -13.74
CA TRP A 309 36.76 6.68 -14.88
C TRP A 309 38.17 6.68 -15.49
N LYS A 310 39.21 6.68 -14.64
CA LYS A 310 40.62 6.79 -15.07
C LYS A 310 41.46 5.57 -14.73
N LYS A 311 41.14 4.86 -13.65
CA LYS A 311 41.96 3.78 -13.10
C LYS A 311 41.97 2.55 -14.03
N ARG A 312 43.16 2.07 -14.38
CA ARG A 312 43.35 0.93 -15.31
C ARG A 312 44.27 -0.13 -14.72
N SER A 313 44.03 -1.38 -15.09
CA SER A 313 44.97 -2.48 -14.88
C SER A 313 46.12 -2.39 -15.88
N LYS A 314 47.34 -2.72 -15.44
CA LYS A 314 48.52 -2.78 -16.30
C LYS A 314 48.41 -3.98 -17.24
N MET A 315 48.12 -3.72 -18.51
CA MET A 315 47.97 -4.77 -19.51
C MET A 315 49.31 -5.42 -19.85
N ARG A 316 49.27 -6.73 -20.09
CA ARG A 316 50.39 -7.52 -20.63
C ARG A 316 50.12 -7.81 -22.10
N ARG A 317 51.14 -7.65 -22.94
CA ARG A 317 51.07 -7.84 -24.41
C ARG A 317 52.07 -8.90 -24.88
N ASP A 318 52.20 -9.96 -24.11
CA ASP A 318 53.18 -11.01 -24.35
C ASP A 318 52.42 -12.30 -24.72
N LEU A 319 52.43 -12.64 -26.01
CA LEU A 319 51.75 -13.83 -26.52
C LEU A 319 52.39 -15.12 -26.02
N GLY A 320 53.71 -15.15 -25.83
CA GLY A 320 54.39 -16.33 -25.29
C GLY A 320 53.93 -16.63 -23.87
N LYS A 321 53.87 -15.61 -23.02
CA LYS A 321 53.29 -15.76 -21.66
C LYS A 321 51.80 -16.08 -21.68
N ALA A 322 51.05 -15.57 -22.64
CA ALA A 322 49.64 -15.90 -22.78
C ALA A 322 49.46 -17.39 -23.10
N GLN A 323 50.28 -17.93 -23.99
CA GLN A 323 50.32 -19.35 -24.33
C GLN A 323 50.69 -20.21 -23.10
N GLU A 324 51.78 -19.88 -22.40
CA GLU A 324 52.19 -20.57 -21.16
C GLU A 324 51.05 -20.60 -20.12
N VAL A 325 50.34 -19.49 -19.94
CA VAL A 325 49.21 -19.38 -19.01
C VAL A 325 48.03 -20.26 -19.43
N LEU A 326 47.73 -20.33 -20.74
CA LEU A 326 46.65 -21.17 -21.27
C LEU A 326 47.01 -22.65 -21.18
N ASP A 327 48.26 -23.01 -21.47
CA ASP A 327 48.76 -24.38 -21.40
C ASP A 327 48.84 -24.91 -19.97
N ALA A 328 49.20 -24.05 -19.02
CA ALA A 328 49.24 -24.41 -17.60
C ALA A 328 47.84 -24.64 -17.00
N ASP A 329 46.83 -23.86 -17.42
CA ASP A 329 45.48 -23.94 -16.83
C ASP A 329 44.58 -24.98 -17.51
N HIS A 330 44.86 -25.33 -18.77
CA HIS A 330 44.00 -26.19 -19.58
C HIS A 330 44.81 -27.25 -20.32
N TYR A 331 44.54 -28.52 -20.04
CA TYR A 331 45.13 -29.62 -20.78
C TYR A 331 44.41 -29.83 -22.12
N GLY A 332 45.17 -30.04 -23.20
CA GLY A 332 44.62 -30.18 -24.56
C GLY A 332 44.06 -28.87 -25.11
N LEU A 333 42.92 -28.94 -25.81
CA LEU A 333 42.25 -27.77 -26.42
C LEU A 333 43.13 -26.97 -27.40
N GLU A 334 44.09 -27.62 -28.06
CA GLU A 334 45.10 -26.96 -28.91
C GLU A 334 44.49 -25.98 -29.92
N LYS A 335 43.47 -26.41 -30.68
CA LYS A 335 42.77 -25.55 -31.65
C LYS A 335 42.07 -24.35 -31.00
N VAL A 336 41.53 -24.52 -29.80
CA VAL A 336 40.82 -23.45 -29.07
C VAL A 336 41.84 -22.45 -28.53
N LYS A 337 42.95 -22.93 -27.95
CA LYS A 337 44.05 -22.08 -27.47
C LYS A 337 44.70 -21.31 -28.62
N GLU A 338 44.98 -21.96 -29.74
CA GLU A 338 45.50 -21.34 -30.95
C GLU A 338 44.58 -20.20 -31.41
N ARG A 339 43.27 -20.44 -31.46
CA ARG A 339 42.30 -19.42 -31.84
C ARG A 339 42.22 -18.24 -30.85
N ILE A 340 42.32 -18.51 -29.55
CA ILE A 340 42.41 -17.47 -28.51
C ILE A 340 43.69 -16.65 -28.70
N LEU A 341 44.83 -17.29 -28.99
CA LEU A 341 46.10 -16.61 -29.24
C LEU A 341 46.05 -15.75 -30.50
N GLU A 342 45.44 -16.24 -31.59
CA GLU A 342 45.17 -15.45 -32.81
C GLU A 342 44.36 -14.20 -32.50
N TYR A 343 43.26 -14.36 -31.74
CA TYR A 343 42.43 -13.24 -31.30
C TYR A 343 43.24 -12.22 -30.47
N LEU A 344 44.04 -12.68 -29.50
CA LEU A 344 44.91 -11.81 -28.70
C LEU A 344 46.00 -11.12 -29.53
N ALA A 345 46.53 -11.79 -30.57
CA ALA A 345 47.54 -11.22 -31.46
C ALA A 345 46.98 -10.07 -32.30
N VAL A 346 45.73 -10.18 -32.77
CA VAL A 346 45.03 -9.08 -33.45
C VAL A 346 44.80 -7.92 -32.48
N GLN A 347 44.34 -8.21 -31.25
CA GLN A 347 44.13 -7.20 -30.21
C GLN A 347 45.41 -6.48 -29.78
N GLN A 348 46.58 -7.12 -29.88
CA GLN A 348 47.87 -6.48 -29.56
C GLN A 348 48.23 -5.36 -30.55
N ARG A 349 47.77 -5.45 -31.81
CA ARG A 349 48.10 -4.50 -32.87
C ARG A 349 47.18 -3.28 -32.89
N ILE A 350 45.95 -3.42 -32.41
CA ILE A 350 44.92 -2.37 -32.51
C ILE A 350 44.76 -1.67 -31.14
N LYS A 351 44.66 -0.34 -31.14
CA LYS A 351 44.48 0.45 -29.90
C LYS A 351 43.06 0.37 -29.32
N GLN A 352 42.06 0.10 -30.16
CA GLN A 352 40.65 -0.06 -29.81
C GLN A 352 40.15 -1.42 -30.31
N ILE A 353 39.33 -2.08 -29.50
CA ILE A 353 38.72 -3.37 -29.82
C ILE A 353 37.62 -3.12 -30.87
N LYS A 354 37.97 -3.16 -32.16
CA LYS A 354 37.02 -2.98 -33.28
C LYS A 354 36.62 -4.30 -33.97
N GLY A 355 36.84 -5.43 -33.29
CA GLY A 355 36.60 -6.77 -33.84
C GLY A 355 35.42 -7.48 -33.18
N PRO A 356 34.97 -8.60 -33.75
CA PRO A 356 33.95 -9.43 -33.13
C PRO A 356 34.39 -9.89 -31.74
N ILE A 357 33.44 -10.02 -30.82
CA ILE A 357 33.74 -10.53 -29.47
C ILE A 357 33.84 -12.05 -29.48
N LEU A 358 34.74 -12.59 -28.67
CA LEU A 358 34.93 -14.03 -28.61
C LEU A 358 33.76 -14.71 -27.89
N CYS A 359 33.14 -15.72 -28.51
CA CYS A 359 32.02 -16.48 -27.96
C CYS A 359 32.39 -17.97 -27.82
N LEU A 360 32.56 -18.45 -26.58
CA LEU A 360 32.87 -19.86 -26.30
C LEU A 360 31.58 -20.67 -26.20
N VAL A 361 31.40 -21.64 -27.08
CA VAL A 361 30.17 -22.45 -27.18
C VAL A 361 30.49 -23.93 -26.94
N GLY A 362 29.75 -24.60 -26.07
CA GLY A 362 29.92 -26.03 -25.81
C GLY A 362 28.99 -26.53 -24.69
N PRO A 363 28.98 -27.82 -24.35
CA PRO A 363 28.16 -28.31 -23.24
C PRO A 363 28.60 -27.72 -21.87
N PRO A 364 27.78 -27.82 -20.82
CA PRO A 364 28.20 -27.43 -19.47
C PRO A 364 29.39 -28.31 -19.03
N GLY A 365 30.30 -27.73 -18.24
CA GLY A 365 31.46 -28.45 -17.68
C GLY A 365 32.75 -28.43 -18.53
N VAL A 366 32.71 -27.99 -19.79
CA VAL A 366 33.90 -27.97 -20.69
C VAL A 366 34.92 -26.85 -20.42
N GLY A 367 34.86 -26.21 -19.25
CA GLY A 367 35.86 -25.21 -18.84
C GLY A 367 35.72 -23.80 -19.47
N LYS A 368 34.59 -23.44 -20.10
CA LYS A 368 34.37 -22.12 -20.73
C LYS A 368 34.70 -20.93 -19.80
N THR A 369 34.18 -20.95 -18.57
CA THR A 369 34.46 -19.93 -17.56
C THR A 369 35.90 -19.94 -17.08
N SER A 370 36.53 -21.12 -17.05
CA SER A 370 37.93 -21.26 -16.68
C SER A 370 38.84 -20.63 -17.74
N LEU A 371 38.54 -20.82 -19.03
CA LEU A 371 39.26 -20.16 -20.14
C LEU A 371 39.18 -18.64 -20.05
N GLY A 372 37.99 -18.08 -19.78
CA GLY A 372 37.83 -16.64 -19.57
C GLY A 372 38.73 -16.08 -18.45
N LYS A 373 38.87 -16.83 -17.34
CA LYS A 373 39.79 -16.47 -16.25
C LYS A 373 41.25 -16.53 -16.67
N SER A 374 41.65 -17.55 -17.43
CA SER A 374 43.01 -17.69 -17.95
C SER A 374 43.36 -16.56 -18.92
N ILE A 375 42.42 -16.15 -19.78
CA ILE A 375 42.60 -15.00 -20.69
C ILE A 375 42.77 -13.70 -19.90
N ALA A 376 41.96 -13.48 -18.85
CA ALA A 376 42.11 -12.31 -17.99
C ALA A 376 43.49 -12.28 -17.31
N ARG A 377 43.95 -13.42 -16.79
CA ARG A 377 45.26 -13.59 -16.17
C ARG A 377 46.41 -13.36 -17.15
N ALA A 378 46.32 -13.92 -18.36
CA ALA A 378 47.28 -13.75 -19.44
C ALA A 378 47.42 -12.28 -19.85
N THR A 379 46.30 -11.58 -20.01
CA THR A 379 46.25 -10.17 -20.44
C THR A 379 46.51 -9.17 -19.31
N GLY A 380 46.58 -9.62 -18.06
CA GLY A 380 46.73 -8.76 -16.89
C GLY A 380 45.48 -7.92 -16.57
N ARG A 381 44.30 -8.38 -17.01
CA ARG A 381 43.01 -7.74 -16.75
C ARG A 381 42.36 -8.35 -15.51
N LYS A 382 41.55 -7.55 -14.82
CA LYS A 382 40.68 -8.09 -13.75
C LYS A 382 39.52 -8.84 -14.40
N PHE A 383 39.22 -10.02 -13.88
CA PHE A 383 38.12 -10.85 -14.35
C PHE A 383 36.83 -10.54 -13.57
N ILE A 384 35.72 -10.37 -14.28
CA ILE A 384 34.39 -10.32 -13.69
C ILE A 384 33.41 -11.10 -14.56
N ARG A 385 32.48 -11.81 -13.92
CA ARG A 385 31.47 -12.62 -14.59
C ARG A 385 30.09 -12.04 -14.34
N MET A 386 29.31 -11.94 -15.41
CA MET A 386 27.92 -11.53 -15.40
C MET A 386 27.07 -12.63 -16.03
N SER A 387 26.15 -13.22 -15.27
CA SER A 387 25.20 -14.18 -15.82
C SER A 387 24.08 -13.44 -16.54
N LEU A 388 23.81 -13.83 -17.77
CA LEU A 388 22.67 -13.40 -18.58
C LEU A 388 21.53 -14.43 -18.60
N GLY A 389 21.74 -15.60 -17.98
CA GLY A 389 20.70 -16.60 -17.81
C GLY A 389 19.52 -16.04 -17.02
N GLY A 390 18.34 -16.06 -17.64
CA GLY A 390 17.10 -15.56 -17.04
C GLY A 390 16.93 -14.03 -17.05
N VAL A 391 17.83 -13.28 -17.72
CA VAL A 391 17.63 -11.85 -17.97
C VAL A 391 16.47 -11.68 -18.96
N ARG A 392 15.50 -10.85 -18.58
CA ARG A 392 14.29 -10.58 -19.37
C ARG A 392 14.03 -9.10 -19.65
N ASP A 393 14.66 -8.22 -18.89
CA ASP A 393 14.44 -6.79 -18.95
C ASP A 393 15.74 -6.06 -19.31
N GLU A 394 15.63 -5.08 -20.21
CA GLU A 394 16.69 -4.15 -20.59
C GLU A 394 17.23 -3.36 -19.37
N ALA A 395 16.38 -3.09 -18.38
CA ALA A 395 16.78 -2.42 -17.15
C ALA A 395 17.88 -3.17 -16.38
N GLU A 396 18.03 -4.49 -16.58
CA GLU A 396 19.14 -5.23 -15.98
C GLU A 396 20.50 -4.86 -16.59
N ILE A 397 20.52 -4.38 -17.84
CA ILE A 397 21.73 -3.95 -18.55
C ILE A 397 21.95 -2.45 -18.37
N ARG A 398 20.92 -1.62 -18.60
CA ARG A 398 20.98 -0.15 -18.59
C ARG A 398 20.53 0.53 -17.29
N GLY A 399 20.01 -0.21 -16.31
CA GLY A 399 19.54 0.34 -15.04
C GLY A 399 18.15 0.98 -15.10
N HIS A 400 17.66 1.44 -13.95
CA HIS A 400 16.39 2.18 -13.83
C HIS A 400 16.64 3.68 -13.75
N ARG A 401 15.67 4.48 -14.22
CA ARG A 401 15.67 5.94 -14.01
C ARG A 401 15.65 6.25 -12.52
N ARG A 402 16.42 7.27 -12.11
CA ARG A 402 16.56 7.75 -10.72
C ARG A 402 15.28 8.42 -10.19
N THR A 403 14.25 7.63 -9.94
CA THR A 403 12.90 8.11 -9.57
C THR A 403 12.44 7.60 -8.20
N TYR A 404 12.89 6.42 -7.78
CA TYR A 404 12.54 5.81 -6.49
C TYR A 404 13.78 5.39 -5.70
N ILE A 405 13.64 5.27 -4.37
CA ILE A 405 14.72 4.85 -3.44
C ILE A 405 15.37 3.52 -3.85
N GLY A 406 14.61 2.61 -4.49
CA GLY A 406 15.11 1.32 -4.98
C GLY A 406 15.70 1.33 -6.39
N SER A 407 15.82 2.49 -7.04
CA SER A 407 16.41 2.58 -8.39
C SER A 407 17.89 2.25 -8.31
N MET A 408 18.37 1.37 -9.18
CA MET A 408 19.76 0.92 -9.23
C MET A 408 20.32 1.03 -10.65
N PRO A 409 21.63 1.26 -10.80
CA PRO A 409 22.28 1.20 -12.10
C PRO A 409 22.28 -0.22 -12.66
N GLY A 410 22.50 -0.36 -13.97
CA GLY A 410 22.55 -1.65 -14.64
C GLY A 410 23.70 -2.53 -14.16
N LYS A 411 23.59 -3.84 -14.37
CA LYS A 411 24.60 -4.83 -13.95
C LYS A 411 26.00 -4.53 -14.49
N ILE A 412 26.12 -3.92 -15.67
CA ILE A 412 27.41 -3.50 -16.25
C ILE A 412 28.11 -2.49 -15.34
N VAL A 413 27.43 -1.39 -15.00
CA VAL A 413 27.93 -0.34 -14.11
C VAL A 413 28.22 -0.90 -12.71
N GLN A 414 27.32 -1.74 -12.18
CA GLN A 414 27.53 -2.39 -10.89
C GLN A 414 28.81 -3.25 -10.87
N ASN A 415 29.06 -4.02 -11.94
CA ASN A 415 30.26 -4.85 -12.05
C ASN A 415 31.53 -4.00 -12.19
N LEU A 416 31.48 -2.89 -12.93
CA LEU A 416 32.61 -1.97 -13.05
C LEU A 416 32.96 -1.31 -11.70
N SER A 417 31.95 -0.89 -10.94
CA SER A 417 32.12 -0.38 -9.58
C SER A 417 32.76 -1.41 -8.63
N LYS A 418 32.39 -2.70 -8.74
CA LYS A 418 33.02 -3.79 -7.97
C LYS A 418 34.49 -4.00 -8.34
N VAL A 419 34.81 -3.97 -9.64
CA VAL A 419 36.15 -4.29 -10.15
C VAL A 419 37.12 -3.11 -10.02
N LYS A 420 36.61 -1.87 -10.02
CA LYS A 420 37.36 -0.62 -9.83
C LYS A 420 38.47 -0.39 -10.87
N THR A 421 38.31 -0.90 -12.09
CA THR A 421 39.21 -0.63 -13.23
C THR A 421 38.41 -0.48 -14.52
N LYS A 422 38.80 0.46 -15.39
CA LYS A 422 38.13 0.77 -16.66
C LYS A 422 38.28 -0.31 -17.74
N ASN A 423 39.35 -1.09 -17.70
CA ASN A 423 39.70 -2.10 -18.70
C ASN A 423 39.63 -3.56 -18.20
N PRO A 424 38.53 -4.00 -17.54
CA PRO A 424 38.42 -5.38 -17.10
C PRO A 424 38.17 -6.32 -18.28
N LEU A 425 38.20 -7.62 -18.00
CA LEU A 425 37.59 -8.64 -18.83
C LEU A 425 36.23 -8.98 -18.22
N LEU A 426 35.17 -8.64 -18.94
CA LEU A 426 33.79 -8.90 -18.54
C LEU A 426 33.26 -10.09 -19.33
N MET A 427 32.99 -11.17 -18.61
CA MET A 427 32.47 -12.40 -19.17
C MET A 427 30.95 -12.43 -19.08
N LEU A 428 30.29 -12.47 -20.24
CA LEU A 428 28.84 -12.57 -20.42
C LEU A 428 28.45 -14.05 -20.50
N ASP A 429 28.00 -14.61 -19.38
CA ASP A 429 27.71 -16.05 -19.25
C ASP A 429 26.27 -16.38 -19.64
N GLU A 430 26.08 -17.49 -20.35
CA GLU A 430 24.78 -18.00 -20.80
C GLU A 430 23.99 -17.03 -21.70
N VAL A 431 24.64 -16.47 -22.72
CA VAL A 431 23.96 -15.58 -23.70
C VAL A 431 22.81 -16.28 -24.45
N ASP A 432 22.83 -17.61 -24.55
CA ASP A 432 21.76 -18.42 -25.16
C ASP A 432 20.54 -18.64 -24.25
N LYS A 433 20.60 -18.17 -22.99
CA LYS A 433 19.52 -18.30 -22.00
C LYS A 433 18.82 -16.98 -21.70
N MET A 434 19.05 -15.97 -22.53
CA MET A 434 18.28 -14.73 -22.49
C MET A 434 16.89 -14.97 -23.07
N SER A 435 15.87 -14.39 -22.44
CA SER A 435 14.48 -14.45 -22.92
C SER A 435 14.00 -13.05 -23.24
N MET A 436 13.21 -12.91 -24.29
CA MET A 436 12.48 -11.68 -24.57
C MET A 436 11.18 -11.68 -23.75
N ASP A 437 10.89 -10.57 -23.07
CA ASP A 437 9.59 -10.31 -22.45
C ASP A 437 8.91 -9.10 -23.14
N PHE A 438 7.62 -8.90 -22.92
CA PHE A 438 6.83 -7.80 -23.50
C PHE A 438 7.35 -6.38 -23.17
N ARG A 439 8.30 -6.22 -22.23
CA ARG A 439 8.78 -4.92 -21.73
C ARG A 439 10.01 -4.36 -22.45
N GLY A 440 10.68 -5.17 -23.27
CA GLY A 440 11.88 -4.75 -24.00
C GLY A 440 12.73 -5.93 -24.43
N ASP A 441 13.68 -5.66 -25.33
CA ASP A 441 14.61 -6.66 -25.83
C ASP A 441 16.00 -6.45 -25.19
N PRO A 442 16.42 -7.30 -24.23
CA PRO A 442 17.73 -7.16 -23.58
C PRO A 442 18.89 -7.35 -24.57
N SER A 443 18.65 -7.99 -25.73
CA SER A 443 19.68 -8.14 -26.76
C SER A 443 20.03 -6.80 -27.43
N SER A 444 19.05 -5.91 -27.59
CA SER A 444 19.26 -4.55 -28.10
C SER A 444 20.13 -3.70 -27.15
N ALA A 445 19.92 -3.82 -25.83
CA ALA A 445 20.75 -3.15 -24.84
C ALA A 445 22.18 -3.70 -24.79
N LEU A 446 22.35 -5.01 -24.98
CA LEU A 446 23.67 -5.62 -25.10
C LEU A 446 24.39 -5.22 -26.40
N LEU A 447 23.67 -4.99 -27.50
CA LEU A 447 24.30 -4.51 -28.73
C LEU A 447 24.99 -3.16 -28.52
N GLU A 448 24.37 -2.22 -27.83
CA GLU A 448 25.00 -0.92 -27.52
C GLU A 448 26.29 -1.10 -26.70
N VAL A 449 26.29 -2.04 -25.76
CA VAL A 449 27.47 -2.34 -24.92
C VAL A 449 28.59 -3.02 -25.72
N LEU A 450 28.23 -3.88 -26.69
CA LEU A 450 29.16 -4.71 -27.43
C LEU A 450 29.65 -4.05 -28.72
N ASP A 451 28.88 -3.13 -29.30
CA ASP A 451 29.22 -2.46 -30.55
C ASP A 451 30.34 -1.43 -30.32
N PRO A 452 31.51 -1.57 -30.96
CA PRO A 452 32.62 -0.61 -30.85
C PRO A 452 32.27 0.82 -31.27
N GLU A 453 31.20 1.02 -32.05
CA GLU A 453 30.76 2.36 -32.46
C GLU A 453 29.90 3.06 -31.41
N GLN A 454 29.23 2.30 -30.53
CA GLN A 454 28.30 2.84 -29.53
C GLN A 454 28.84 2.76 -28.10
N ASN A 455 29.69 1.76 -27.82
CA ASN A 455 30.13 1.48 -26.45
C ASN A 455 30.98 2.58 -25.81
N SER A 456 31.55 3.50 -26.60
CA SER A 456 32.28 4.67 -26.08
C SER A 456 31.37 5.72 -25.44
N THR A 457 30.09 5.72 -25.79
CA THR A 457 29.06 6.66 -25.33
C THR A 457 27.88 5.93 -24.67
N PHE A 458 28.13 4.76 -24.09
CA PHE A 458 27.09 3.95 -23.45
C PHE A 458 26.41 4.75 -22.33
N THR A 459 25.07 4.81 -22.36
CA THR A 459 24.30 5.58 -21.39
C THR A 459 23.47 4.66 -20.49
N ASP A 460 23.79 4.65 -19.21
CA ASP A 460 22.98 4.00 -18.17
C ASP A 460 21.88 4.96 -17.68
N HIS A 461 20.64 4.48 -17.59
CA HIS A 461 19.48 5.28 -17.18
C HIS A 461 19.56 5.83 -15.76
N TYR A 462 20.35 5.19 -14.88
CA TYR A 462 20.57 5.66 -13.52
C TYR A 462 21.70 6.69 -13.46
N LEU A 463 22.80 6.45 -14.18
CA LEU A 463 23.93 7.39 -14.22
C LEU A 463 23.62 8.66 -15.00
N GLU A 464 22.77 8.56 -16.03
CA GLU A 464 22.36 9.68 -16.89
C GLU A 464 23.55 10.49 -17.46
N VAL A 465 24.69 9.84 -17.67
CA VAL A 465 25.91 10.37 -18.31
C VAL A 465 26.52 9.29 -19.17
N GLU A 466 27.22 9.68 -20.22
CA GLU A 466 27.94 8.75 -21.08
C GLU A 466 29.11 8.10 -20.35
N TYR A 467 29.25 6.79 -20.52
CA TYR A 467 30.34 6.01 -19.94
C TYR A 467 31.07 5.19 -21.01
N ASP A 468 32.38 5.38 -21.11
CA ASP A 468 33.21 4.76 -22.13
C ASP A 468 33.61 3.32 -21.76
N LEU A 469 32.99 2.35 -22.44
CA LEU A 469 33.24 0.92 -22.34
C LEU A 469 34.25 0.38 -23.36
N SER A 470 34.79 1.21 -24.27
CA SER A 470 35.64 0.77 -25.39
C SER A 470 36.93 0.04 -24.98
N GLU A 471 37.38 0.22 -23.74
CA GLU A 471 38.56 -0.45 -23.18
C GLU A 471 38.23 -1.77 -22.47
N THR A 472 36.94 -2.06 -22.23
CA THR A 472 36.49 -3.30 -21.61
C THR A 472 36.57 -4.44 -22.64
N MET A 473 37.15 -5.57 -22.23
CA MET A 473 37.21 -6.76 -23.07
C MET A 473 36.01 -7.64 -22.75
N PHE A 474 35.13 -7.83 -23.73
CA PHE A 474 33.97 -8.70 -23.59
C PHE A 474 34.27 -10.10 -24.12
N ILE A 475 33.84 -11.13 -23.39
CA ILE A 475 33.84 -12.52 -23.83
C ILE A 475 32.46 -13.10 -23.50
N ALA A 476 31.81 -13.72 -24.48
CA ALA A 476 30.53 -14.38 -24.29
C ALA A 476 30.72 -15.89 -24.12
N THR A 477 29.80 -16.53 -23.39
CA THR A 477 29.71 -17.99 -23.33
C THR A 477 28.29 -18.46 -23.50
N ALA A 478 28.14 -19.57 -24.23
CA ALA A 478 26.85 -20.16 -24.51
C ALA A 478 26.90 -21.69 -24.40
N ASN A 479 25.75 -22.31 -24.14
CA ASN A 479 25.62 -23.76 -24.20
C ASN A 479 25.21 -24.26 -25.59
N SER A 480 24.51 -23.41 -26.35
CA SER A 480 24.04 -23.67 -27.71
C SER A 480 24.23 -22.44 -28.60
N LEU A 481 23.99 -22.60 -29.91
CA LEU A 481 24.00 -21.47 -30.86
C LEU A 481 22.66 -20.74 -30.95
N ASN A 482 21.74 -20.99 -30.02
CA ASN A 482 20.46 -20.30 -29.92
C ASN A 482 20.65 -18.89 -29.32
N ILE A 483 21.47 -18.09 -29.98
CA ILE A 483 21.78 -16.70 -29.62
C ILE A 483 21.02 -15.80 -30.61
N PRO A 484 20.45 -14.66 -30.18
CA PRO A 484 19.83 -13.71 -31.10
C PRO A 484 20.76 -13.35 -32.26
N SER A 485 20.26 -13.43 -33.50
CA SER A 485 21.06 -13.19 -34.72
C SER A 485 21.86 -11.88 -34.71
N PRO A 486 21.30 -10.74 -34.24
CA PRO A 486 22.06 -9.50 -34.17
C PRO A 486 23.32 -9.58 -33.30
N LEU A 487 23.28 -10.35 -32.20
CA LEU A 487 24.43 -10.57 -31.33
C LEU A 487 25.41 -11.54 -31.96
N LEU A 488 24.91 -12.60 -32.61
CA LEU A 488 25.75 -13.61 -33.26
C LEU A 488 26.62 -13.00 -34.38
N ASP A 489 26.10 -12.04 -35.13
CA ASP A 489 26.84 -11.32 -36.19
C ASP A 489 28.00 -10.46 -35.67
N ARG A 490 28.02 -10.19 -34.36
CA ARG A 490 29.09 -9.47 -33.66
C ARG A 490 30.01 -10.40 -32.87
N MET A 491 29.83 -11.72 -33.00
CA MET A 491 30.57 -12.73 -32.24
C MET A 491 31.44 -13.62 -33.14
N GLU A 492 32.64 -13.93 -32.65
CA GLU A 492 33.49 -14.98 -33.19
C GLU A 492 33.30 -16.26 -32.38
N VAL A 493 32.64 -17.25 -32.98
CA VAL A 493 32.25 -18.48 -32.31
C VAL A 493 33.40 -19.48 -32.27
N ILE A 494 33.79 -19.89 -31.06
CA ILE A 494 34.74 -20.98 -30.82
C ILE A 494 34.00 -22.13 -30.17
N ARG A 495 33.95 -23.29 -30.85
CA ARG A 495 33.28 -24.49 -30.34
C ARG A 495 34.23 -25.33 -29.49
N LEU A 496 33.78 -25.68 -28.28
CA LEU A 496 34.45 -26.61 -27.38
C LEU A 496 33.67 -27.93 -27.41
N SER A 497 34.21 -28.91 -28.12
CA SER A 497 33.88 -30.31 -27.89
C SER A 497 34.64 -30.73 -26.62
N GLY A 498 33.90 -31.15 -25.59
CA GLY A 498 34.49 -31.65 -24.34
C GLY A 498 35.37 -32.86 -24.53
#